data_AF-A0A1H7L0W0-F1
#
_entry.id   AF-A0A1H7L0W0-F1
#
_cell.length_a   1.000
_cell.length_b   1.000
_cell.length_c   1.000
_cell.angle_alpha   90.00
_cell.angle_beta   90.00
_cell.angle_gamma   90.00
#
_symmetry.space_group_name_H-M   'P 1'
#
loop_
_entity.id
_entity.type
_entity.pdbx_description
1 polymer ?
#
loop_
_entity_poly.entity_id
_entity_poly.type
_entity_poly.pdbx_seq_one_letter_code
_entity_poly.pdbx_strand_id
1 'polypeptide(L)'
;MPGRQTVLGWLADKDNEGFRTRYAYAREAQADLYAEECIEIADTPVLGTKTVSREWGEEVTEADMIEHRRLQVLTRQWYASKLAPKKYGDKLQADLNHSGTVQVVKLNNEPAPEMPE
;
A
#
# COMPACT_ATOMS: atom_id res chain seq x y z
N MET A 1 -3.26 -9.99 25.72
CA MET A 1 -2.81 -8.85 24.89
C MET A 1 -3.72 -7.65 25.13
N PRO A 2 -3.20 -6.41 25.18
CA PRO A 2 -4.04 -5.21 25.23
C PRO A 2 -4.93 -5.11 23.99
N GLY A 3 -6.08 -4.45 24.12
CA GLY A 3 -7.01 -4.23 23.00
C GLY A 3 -6.43 -3.27 21.95
N ARG A 4 -6.94 -3.35 20.71
CA ARG A 4 -6.50 -2.49 19.60
C ARG A 4 -6.57 -1.00 19.95
N GLN A 5 -7.64 -0.58 20.63
CA GLN A 5 -7.85 0.81 21.01
C GLN A 5 -6.78 1.30 22.00
N THR A 6 -6.36 0.46 22.95
CA THR A 6 -5.29 0.75 23.90
C THR A 6 -3.95 0.94 23.19
N VAL A 7 -3.62 0.07 22.24
CA VAL A 7 -2.37 0.17 21.45
C VAL A 7 -2.37 1.44 20.59
N LEU A 8 -3.49 1.79 19.97
CA LEU A 8 -3.63 3.03 19.21
C LEU A 8 -3.51 4.26 20.13
N GLY A 9 -4.01 4.19 21.36
CA GLY A 9 -3.82 5.22 22.38
C GLY A 9 -2.33 5.44 22.69
N TRP A 10 -1.56 4.38 22.88
CA TRP A 10 -0.11 4.48 23.11
C TRP A 10 0.67 5.06 21.93
N LEU A 11 0.17 4.88 20.70
CA LEU A 11 0.76 5.50 19.51
C LEU A 11 0.41 6.98 19.40
N ALA A 12 -0.79 7.37 19.82
CA ALA A 12 -1.25 8.75 19.78
C ALA A 12 -0.54 9.60 20.84
N ASP A 13 -0.16 9.01 21.96
CA ASP A 13 0.61 9.64 23.01
C ASP A 13 1.99 10.10 22.51
N LYS A 14 2.31 11.38 22.73
CA LYS A 14 3.57 12.00 22.29
C LYS A 14 4.72 11.63 23.21
N ASP A 15 4.44 11.33 24.48
CA ASP A 15 5.46 11.01 25.47
C ASP A 15 6.04 9.58 25.26
N ASN A 16 5.39 8.79 24.39
CA ASN A 16 5.76 7.41 24.10
C ASN A 16 6.53 7.26 22.76
N GLU A 17 7.50 8.15 22.51
CA GLU A 17 8.29 8.15 21.28
C GLU A 17 9.01 6.82 21.03
N GLY A 18 9.60 6.22 22.07
CA GLY A 18 10.27 4.92 21.97
C GLY A 18 9.36 3.78 21.52
N PHE A 19 8.08 3.80 21.92
CA PHE A 19 7.10 2.83 21.45
C PHE A 19 6.72 3.07 19.99
N ARG A 20 6.51 4.33 19.59
CA ARG A 20 6.18 4.70 18.21
C ARG A 20 7.27 4.27 17.23
N THR A 21 8.53 4.48 17.59
CA THR A 21 9.69 4.06 16.77
C THR A 21 9.75 2.54 16.61
N ARG A 22 9.62 1.77 17.71
CA ARG A 22 9.58 0.30 17.63
C ARG A 22 8.39 -0.20 16.83
N TYR A 23 7.24 0.45 16.97
CA TYR A 23 6.05 0.11 16.21
C TYR A 23 6.21 0.39 14.71
N ALA A 24 6.89 1.48 14.34
CA ALA A 24 7.21 1.76 12.94
C ALA A 24 8.10 0.66 12.33
N TYR A 25 9.18 0.25 13.02
CA TYR A 25 10.00 -0.88 12.59
C TYR A 25 9.21 -2.19 12.49
N ALA A 26 8.32 -2.45 13.44
CA ALA A 26 7.45 -3.63 13.39
C ALA A 26 6.52 -3.58 12.16
N ARG A 27 6.03 -2.41 11.77
CA ARG A 27 5.20 -2.23 10.56
C ARG A 27 6.00 -2.39 9.27
N GLU A 28 7.27 -2.00 9.25
CA GLU A 28 8.17 -2.31 8.13
C GLU A 28 8.42 -3.81 8.01
N ALA A 29 8.75 -4.49 9.11
CA ALA A 29 8.93 -5.95 9.13
C ALA A 29 7.63 -6.70 8.76
N GLN A 30 6.47 -6.16 9.12
CA GLN A 30 5.18 -6.71 8.71
C GLN A 30 4.98 -6.67 7.18
N ALA A 31 5.52 -5.65 6.50
CA ALA A 31 5.47 -5.60 5.04
C ALA A 31 6.28 -6.73 4.40
N ASP A 32 7.44 -7.06 4.98
CA ASP A 32 8.28 -8.18 4.55
C ASP A 32 7.57 -9.52 4.76
N LEU A 33 6.95 -9.72 5.92
CA LEU A 33 6.14 -10.90 6.19
C LEU A 33 5.02 -11.08 5.15
N TYR A 34 4.29 -10.01 4.81
CA TYR A 34 3.24 -10.10 3.80
C TYR A 34 3.76 -10.43 2.40
N ALA A 35 4.97 -9.98 2.05
CA ALA A 35 5.58 -10.34 0.78
C ALA A 35 5.95 -11.84 0.74
N GLU A 36 6.47 -12.39 1.84
CA GLU A 36 6.77 -13.82 1.96
C GLU A 36 5.49 -14.67 1.94
N GLU A 37 4.46 -14.28 2.70
CA GLU A 37 3.15 -14.96 2.70
C GLU A 37 2.50 -14.98 1.31
N CYS A 38 2.70 -13.94 0.48
CA CYS A 38 2.19 -13.93 -0.89
C CYS A 38 2.77 -15.08 -1.72
N ILE A 39 4.06 -15.40 -1.54
CA ILE A 39 4.72 -16.50 -2.25
C ILE A 39 4.16 -17.83 -1.74
N GLU A 40 4.07 -18.00 -0.42
CA GLU A 40 3.52 -19.21 0.20
C GLU A 40 2.08 -19.48 -0.25
N ILE A 41 1.23 -18.45 -0.30
CA ILE A 41 -0.16 -18.56 -0.75
C ILE A 41 -0.23 -18.91 -2.24
N ALA A 42 0.65 -18.35 -3.07
CA ALA A 42 0.69 -18.66 -4.49
C ALA A 42 1.09 -20.13 -4.73
N ASP A 43 2.04 -20.64 -3.97
CA ASP A 43 2.56 -22.01 -4.11
C ASP A 43 1.68 -23.08 -3.45
N THR A 44 0.87 -22.70 -2.44
CA THR A 44 0.04 -23.66 -1.68
C THR A 44 -1.39 -23.74 -2.22
N PRO A 45 -1.79 -24.84 -2.89
CA PRO A 45 -3.17 -25.02 -3.35
C PRO A 45 -4.13 -25.17 -2.18
N VAL A 46 -5.33 -24.61 -2.32
CA VAL A 46 -6.38 -24.69 -1.30
C VAL A 46 -7.64 -25.20 -1.98
N LEU A 47 -8.00 -26.45 -1.67
CA LEU A 47 -9.23 -27.04 -2.18
C LEU A 47 -10.44 -26.41 -1.51
N GLY A 48 -11.50 -26.19 -2.29
CA GLY A 48 -12.79 -25.80 -1.77
C GLY A 48 -13.92 -26.06 -2.75
N THR A 49 -15.13 -25.88 -2.26
CA THR A 49 -16.37 -26.06 -3.01
C THR A 49 -16.87 -24.71 -3.50
N LYS A 50 -17.13 -24.59 -4.81
CA LYS A 50 -17.86 -23.47 -5.40
C LYS A 50 -19.28 -23.95 -5.72
N THR A 51 -20.27 -23.42 -5.00
CA THR A 51 -21.68 -23.67 -5.28
C THR A 51 -22.21 -22.55 -6.15
N VAL A 52 -22.68 -22.89 -7.35
CA VAL A 52 -23.35 -21.97 -8.27
C VAL A 52 -24.83 -22.35 -8.30
N SER A 53 -25.68 -21.50 -7.75
CA SER A 53 -27.12 -21.66 -7.85
C SER A 53 -27.58 -21.32 -9.26
N ARG A 54 -28.15 -22.30 -9.97
CA ARG A 54 -28.75 -22.13 -11.29
C ARG A 54 -30.26 -22.35 -11.19
N GLU A 55 -30.99 -21.88 -12.20
CA GLU A 55 -32.46 -21.98 -12.28
C GLU A 55 -32.99 -23.44 -12.18
N TRP A 56 -32.15 -24.43 -12.51
CA TRP A 56 -32.48 -25.86 -12.51
C TRP A 56 -31.78 -26.69 -11.42
N GLY A 57 -31.15 -26.04 -10.44
CA GLY A 57 -30.48 -26.71 -9.32
C GLY A 57 -29.13 -26.09 -8.96
N GLU A 58 -28.52 -26.61 -7.90
CA GLU A 58 -27.18 -26.20 -7.46
C GLU A 58 -26.10 -27.04 -8.16
N GLU A 59 -25.13 -26.36 -8.78
CA GLU A 59 -23.92 -26.98 -9.29
C GLU A 59 -22.81 -26.78 -8.26
N VAL A 60 -22.33 -27.87 -7.67
CA VAL A 60 -21.21 -27.85 -6.72
C VAL A 60 -19.97 -28.38 -7.43
N THR A 61 -18.98 -27.51 -7.60
CA THR A 61 -17.70 -27.88 -8.18
C THR A 61 -16.62 -27.80 -7.12
N GLU A 62 -15.93 -28.91 -6.87
CA GLU A 62 -14.70 -28.92 -6.07
C GLU A 62 -13.51 -28.56 -6.97
N ALA A 63 -12.80 -27.51 -6.60
CA ALA A 63 -11.64 -27.03 -7.32
C ALA A 63 -10.65 -26.35 -6.37
N ASP A 64 -9.45 -26.06 -6.87
CA ASP A 64 -8.55 -25.15 -6.20
C ASP A 64 -9.14 -23.73 -6.20
N MET A 65 -9.08 -23.09 -5.04
CA MET A 65 -9.65 -21.77 -4.78
C MET A 65 -8.74 -20.66 -5.29
N ILE A 66 -8.39 -20.72 -6.58
CA ILE A 66 -7.47 -19.79 -7.25
C ILE A 66 -7.95 -18.34 -7.11
N GLU A 67 -9.26 -18.09 -7.28
CA GLU A 67 -9.85 -16.74 -7.12
C GLU A 67 -9.63 -16.19 -5.71
N HIS A 68 -9.81 -17.02 -4.69
CA HIS A 68 -9.61 -16.65 -3.29
C HIS A 68 -8.13 -16.41 -2.97
N ARG A 69 -7.25 -17.32 -3.40
CA ARG A 69 -5.79 -17.18 -3.22
C ARG A 69 -5.27 -15.93 -3.93
N ARG A 70 -5.74 -15.66 -5.15
CA ARG A 70 -5.44 -14.44 -5.89
C ARG A 70 -5.87 -13.18 -5.13
N LEU A 71 -7.08 -13.15 -4.57
CA LEU A 71 -7.56 -12.02 -3.77
C LEU A 71 -6.69 -11.81 -2.52
N GLN A 72 -6.27 -12.89 -1.86
CA GLN A 72 -5.38 -12.83 -0.71
C GLN A 72 -4.01 -12.23 -1.05
N VAL A 73 -3.40 -12.70 -2.15
CA VAL A 73 -2.12 -12.18 -2.64
C VAL A 73 -2.24 -10.70 -2.99
N LEU A 74 -3.26 -10.31 -3.76
CA LEU A 74 -3.46 -8.91 -4.16
C LEU A 74 -3.68 -7.98 -2.97
N THR A 75 -4.46 -8.42 -1.98
CA THR A 75 -4.72 -7.63 -0.77
C THR A 75 -3.45 -7.41 0.03
N ARG A 76 -2.63 -8.45 0.21
CA ARG A 76 -1.35 -8.39 0.92
C ARG A 76 -0.31 -7.55 0.17
N GLN A 77 -0.19 -7.73 -1.14
CA GLN A 77 0.69 -6.94 -1.98
C GLN A 77 0.33 -5.44 -1.93
N TRP A 78 -0.97 -5.11 -2.03
CA TRP A 78 -1.44 -3.74 -1.90
C TRP A 78 -1.11 -3.16 -0.51
N TYR A 79 -1.31 -3.93 0.56
CA TYR A 79 -1.03 -3.43 1.91
C TYR A 79 0.47 -3.28 2.17
N ALA A 80 1.30 -4.21 1.70
CA ALA A 80 2.76 -4.12 1.78
C ALA A 80 3.31 -2.88 1.03
N SER A 81 2.73 -2.54 -0.13
CA SER A 81 3.10 -1.32 -0.86
C SER A 81 2.76 -0.02 -0.12
N LYS A 82 1.75 -0.03 0.77
CA LYS A 82 1.42 1.10 1.64
C LYS A 82 2.28 1.16 2.90
N LEU A 83 2.65 0.02 3.46
CA LEU A 83 3.51 -0.05 4.65
C LEU A 83 4.96 0.33 4.35
N ALA A 84 5.52 -0.16 3.25
CA ALA A 84 6.89 0.14 2.83
C ALA A 84 6.97 0.56 1.34
N PRO A 85 6.51 1.78 0.99
CA PRO A 85 6.45 2.25 -0.40
C PRO A 85 7.81 2.27 -1.12
N LYS A 86 8.90 2.45 -0.36
CA LYS A 86 10.25 2.44 -0.93
C LYS A 86 10.68 1.06 -1.46
N LYS A 87 10.23 -0.01 -0.80
CA LYS A 87 10.62 -1.39 -1.10
C LYS A 87 9.61 -2.08 -2.03
N TYR A 88 8.31 -1.91 -1.73
CA TYR A 88 7.20 -2.61 -2.41
C TYR A 88 6.25 -1.68 -3.18
N GLY A 89 6.52 -0.38 -3.22
CA GLY A 89 5.73 0.55 -4.03
C GLY A 89 6.01 0.38 -5.52
N ASP A 90 5.01 0.71 -6.33
CA ASP A 90 5.15 0.72 -7.78
C ASP A 90 6.20 1.76 -8.19
N LYS A 91 7.30 1.29 -8.79
CA LYS A 91 8.33 2.17 -9.33
C LYS A 91 7.90 2.66 -10.70
N LEU A 92 7.40 3.89 -10.77
CA LEU A 92 7.25 4.57 -12.04
C LEU A 92 8.65 5.02 -12.51
N GLN A 93 9.27 4.28 -13.42
CA GLN A 93 10.38 4.83 -14.21
C GLN A 93 9.77 5.83 -15.20
N ALA A 94 9.70 7.09 -14.80
CA ALA A 94 9.59 8.16 -15.78
C ALA A 94 10.95 8.24 -16.49
N ASP A 95 10.99 7.89 -17.77
CA ASP A 95 12.13 8.19 -18.64
C ASP A 95 12.35 9.71 -18.67
N LEU A 96 13.18 10.21 -17.75
CA LEU A 96 13.57 11.61 -17.67
C LEU A 96 14.59 11.98 -18.77
N ASN A 97 14.46 11.42 -19.96
CA ASN A 97 15.12 11.91 -21.17
C ASN A 97 14.36 13.14 -21.71
N HIS A 98 14.19 14.16 -20.88
CA HIS A 98 13.63 15.43 -21.33
C HIS A 98 14.77 16.26 -21.95
N SER A 99 14.90 16.22 -23.29
CA SER A 99 15.76 17.12 -24.08
C SER A 99 15.20 18.55 -24.18
N GLY A 100 14.21 18.91 -23.37
CA GLY A 100 13.62 20.25 -23.35
C GLY A 100 14.31 21.12 -22.30
N THR A 101 14.85 22.26 -22.73
CA THR A 101 15.34 23.29 -21.83
C THR A 101 14.20 23.81 -20.97
N VAL A 102 14.29 23.65 -19.65
CA VAL A 102 13.34 24.24 -18.70
C VAL A 102 13.57 25.75 -18.65
N GLN A 103 12.67 26.52 -19.27
CA GLN A 103 12.68 27.98 -19.19
C GLN A 103 12.01 28.43 -17.90
N VAL A 104 12.81 28.83 -16.92
CA VAL A 104 12.31 29.47 -15.70
C VAL A 104 12.21 30.98 -15.96
N VAL A 105 11.00 31.48 -16.20
CA VAL A 105 10.74 32.92 -16.28
C VAL A 105 10.58 33.47 -14.87
N LYS A 106 11.52 34.32 -14.44
CA LYS A 106 11.37 35.10 -13.21
C LYS A 106 10.46 36.29 -13.51
N LEU A 107 9.30 36.37 -12.86
CA LEU A 107 8.48 37.57 -12.84
C LEU A 107 9.13 38.57 -11.88
N ASN A 108 9.82 39.57 -12.43
CA ASN A 108 10.30 40.70 -11.66
C ASN A 108 9.09 41.55 -11.28
N ASN A 109 8.80 41.62 -9.98
CA ASN A 109 7.75 42.47 -9.45
C ASN A 109 8.32 43.89 -9.31
N GLU A 110 8.33 44.67 -10.41
CA GLU A 110 8.69 46.09 -10.35
C GLU A 110 7.57 46.87 -9.63
N PRO A 111 7.88 47.66 -8.59
CA PRO A 111 6.89 48.52 -7.96
C PRO A 111 6.47 49.63 -8.93
N ALA A 112 5.16 49.94 -8.93
CA ALA A 112 4.56 50.91 -9.83
C ALA A 112 5.26 52.28 -9.76
N PRO A 113 5.44 52.98 -10.90
CA PRO A 113 6.09 54.28 -10.91
C PRO A 113 5.25 55.31 -10.14
N GLU A 114 5.89 55.97 -9.17
CA GLU A 114 5.29 57.08 -8.42
C GLU A 114 5.00 58.25 -9.37
N MET A 115 3.78 58.76 -9.33
CA MET A 115 3.39 59.93 -10.13
C MET A 115 3.98 61.21 -9.51
N PRO A 116 4.58 62.10 -10.32
CA PRO A 116 5.12 63.36 -9.82
C PRO A 116 4.00 64.35 -9.44
N GLU A 117 4.27 65.14 -8.40
CA GLU A 117 3.41 66.17 -7.77
C GLU A 117 2.92 67.27 -8.73
#